data_AF-A0A8S4QRA7-F1
#
_entry.id   AF-A0A8S4QRA7-F1
#
_cell.length_a   1.000
_cell.length_b   1.000
_cell.length_c   1.000
_cell.angle_alpha   90.00
_cell.angle_beta   90.00
_cell.angle_gamma   90.00
#
_symmetry.space_group_name_H-M   'P 1'
#
loop_
_entity.id
_entity.type
_entity.pdbx_description
1 polymer ?
#
loop_
_entity_poly.entity_id
_entity_poly.type
_entity_poly.pdbx_seq_one_letter_code
_entity_poly.pdbx_strand_id
1 'polypeptide(L)'
;TFLPSLEELIAHHNNITMLDKDFHGLPSLCKADLSYNKIQSVNYEVVSKSRCTINGVPSILKIYLQDNPVLCDERLYELMTILGSLNARLSGVSTCVATQTSAPVLMRALNDIVPDTPVLVVTQLGT
;
A
#
# COMPACT_ATOMS: atom_id res chain seq x y z
N THR A 1 -23.53 11.20 -4.91
CA THR A 1 -23.89 12.30 -3.98
C THR A 1 -23.06 13.51 -4.29
N PHE A 2 -23.59 14.73 -4.18
CA PHE A 2 -22.88 15.99 -4.47
C PHE A 2 -22.93 16.90 -3.23
N LEU A 3 -21.76 17.23 -2.67
CA LEU A 3 -21.58 18.05 -1.47
C LEU A 3 -20.52 19.12 -1.78
N PRO A 4 -20.92 20.25 -2.39
CA PRO A 4 -19.98 21.21 -2.97
C PRO A 4 -19.09 21.92 -1.95
N SER A 5 -19.53 21.99 -0.69
CA SER A 5 -18.83 22.69 0.39
C SER A 5 -18.17 21.74 1.40
N LEU A 6 -18.14 20.44 1.14
CA LEU A 6 -17.47 19.51 2.04
C LEU A 6 -15.95 19.64 1.90
N GLU A 7 -15.30 20.12 2.95
CA GLU A 7 -13.84 20.30 3.01
C GLU A 7 -13.13 19.13 3.70
N GLU A 8 -13.80 18.46 4.64
CA GLU A 8 -13.25 17.35 5.41
C GLU A 8 -14.20 16.14 5.39
N LEU A 9 -13.67 14.99 4.98
CA LEU A 9 -14.35 13.71 5.00
C LEU A 9 -13.69 12.80 6.04
N ILE A 10 -14.45 12.38 7.04
CA ILE A 10 -14.01 11.41 8.06
C ILE A 10 -14.77 10.10 7.83
N ALA A 11 -14.05 9.08 7.38
CA ALA A 11 -14.60 7.74 7.16
C ALA A 11 -13.61 6.63 7.53
N HIS A 12 -12.76 6.89 8.53
CA HIS A 12 -11.86 5.87 9.07
C HIS A 12 -12.63 4.74 9.77
N HIS A 13 -11.99 3.58 9.95
CA HIS A 13 -12.56 2.42 10.64
C HIS A 13 -13.88 1.89 10.04
N ASN A 14 -13.94 1.85 8.71
CA ASN A 14 -15.05 1.24 7.98
C ASN A 14 -14.55 0.04 7.16
N ASN A 15 -15.42 -0.50 6.31
CA ASN A 15 -15.12 -1.63 5.44
C ASN A 15 -15.00 -1.22 3.96
N ILE A 16 -14.48 -0.01 3.67
CA ILE A 16 -14.31 0.47 2.30
C ILE A 16 -13.19 -0.33 1.62
N THR A 17 -13.42 -0.83 0.41
CA THR A 17 -12.50 -1.74 -0.30
C THR A 17 -11.84 -1.14 -1.54
N MET A 18 -12.40 -0.07 -2.10
CA MET A 18 -11.93 0.54 -3.34
C MET A 18 -12.20 2.05 -3.32
N LEU A 19 -11.32 2.81 -3.97
CA LEU A 19 -11.56 4.19 -4.35
C LEU A 19 -11.36 4.36 -5.86
N ASP A 20 -12.37 4.83 -6.58
CA ASP A 20 -12.28 5.12 -8.02
C ASP A 20 -12.65 6.57 -8.33
N LYS A 21 -13.94 6.94 -8.26
CA LYS A 21 -14.45 8.29 -8.57
C LYS A 21 -15.11 8.96 -7.38
N ASP A 22 -14.81 8.48 -6.18
CA ASP A 22 -15.62 8.74 -4.98
C ASP A 22 -15.60 10.21 -4.53
N PHE A 23 -14.58 11.00 -4.91
CA PHE A 23 -14.56 12.44 -4.61
C PHE A 23 -15.12 13.32 -5.73
N HIS A 24 -15.69 12.75 -6.81
CA HIS A 24 -16.26 13.54 -7.92
C HIS A 24 -17.38 14.48 -7.47
N GLY A 25 -18.09 14.10 -6.41
CA GLY A 25 -19.13 14.93 -5.79
C GLY A 25 -18.62 15.94 -4.76
N LEU A 26 -17.32 15.98 -4.48
CA LEU A 26 -16.69 16.71 -3.38
C LEU A 26 -15.64 17.71 -3.92
N PRO A 27 -16.07 18.75 -4.67
CA PRO A 27 -15.16 19.63 -5.38
C PRO A 27 -14.22 20.43 -4.47
N SER A 28 -14.66 20.74 -3.24
CA SER A 28 -13.88 21.56 -2.28
C SER A 28 -13.11 20.73 -1.24
N LEU A 29 -13.01 19.42 -1.43
CA LEU A 29 -12.39 18.53 -0.44
C LEU A 29 -10.90 18.85 -0.27
N CYS A 30 -10.49 19.04 0.98
CA CYS A 30 -9.12 19.32 1.40
C CYS A 30 -8.51 18.20 2.25
N LYS A 31 -9.35 17.45 2.97
CA LYS A 31 -8.90 16.34 3.81
C LYS A 31 -9.86 15.16 3.69
N ALA A 32 -9.30 13.96 3.48
CA ALA A 32 -10.03 12.71 3.56
C ALA A 32 -9.28 11.76 4.50
N ASP A 33 -9.90 11.40 5.63
CA ASP A 33 -9.41 10.35 6.50
C ASP A 33 -10.13 9.04 6.20
N LEU A 34 -9.42 8.14 5.53
CA LEU A 34 -9.87 6.80 5.11
C LEU A 34 -9.04 5.70 5.78
N SER A 35 -8.36 6.04 6.87
CA SER A 35 -7.51 5.13 7.64
C SER A 35 -8.30 3.93 8.17
N TYR A 36 -7.63 2.80 8.40
CA TYR A 36 -8.21 1.58 8.97
C TYR A 36 -9.43 1.06 8.19
N ASN A 37 -9.34 1.09 6.86
CA ASN A 37 -10.31 0.47 5.96
C ASN A 37 -9.69 -0.80 5.33
N LYS A 38 -10.24 -1.27 4.21
CA LYS A 38 -9.78 -2.44 3.45
C LYS A 38 -9.48 -2.06 2.00
N ILE A 39 -9.06 -0.82 1.75
CA ILE A 39 -8.84 -0.29 0.40
C ILE A 39 -7.68 -1.04 -0.23
N GLN A 40 -7.94 -1.73 -1.34
CA GLN A 40 -6.95 -2.52 -2.07
C GLN A 40 -6.41 -1.78 -3.30
N SER A 41 -7.17 -0.83 -3.83
CA SER A 41 -6.80 -0.09 -5.03
C SER A 41 -7.30 1.35 -4.97
N VAL A 42 -6.49 2.24 -5.54
CA VAL A 42 -6.81 3.66 -5.75
C VAL A 42 -6.45 4.02 -7.19
N ASN A 43 -7.25 4.87 -7.82
CA ASN A 43 -7.02 5.41 -9.15
C ASN A 43 -6.80 6.94 -9.10
N TYR A 44 -6.12 7.51 -10.10
CA TYR A 44 -5.94 8.97 -10.21
C TYR A 44 -7.27 9.71 -10.39
N GLU A 45 -8.28 9.05 -10.94
CA GLU A 45 -9.63 9.61 -11.10
C GLU A 45 -10.27 10.00 -9.77
N VAL A 46 -9.80 9.46 -8.64
CA VAL A 46 -10.39 9.74 -7.33
C VAL A 46 -10.33 11.22 -6.98
N VAL A 47 -9.29 11.93 -7.45
CA VAL A 47 -9.09 13.36 -7.20
C VAL A 47 -9.31 14.25 -8.42
N SER A 48 -9.73 13.70 -9.57
CA SER A 48 -9.73 14.44 -10.84
C SER A 48 -10.69 15.63 -10.84
N LYS A 49 -11.68 15.65 -9.92
CA LYS A 49 -12.69 16.71 -9.76
C LYS A 49 -12.64 17.44 -8.41
N SER A 50 -11.66 17.18 -7.55
CA SER A 50 -11.50 17.88 -6.26
C SER A 50 -10.34 18.85 -6.32
N ARG A 51 -10.55 20.09 -5.86
CA ARG A 51 -9.52 21.14 -5.79
C ARG A 51 -9.60 21.80 -4.42
N CYS A 52 -8.65 21.46 -3.56
CA CYS A 52 -8.54 22.09 -2.26
C CYS A 52 -8.12 23.55 -2.41
N THR A 53 -8.83 24.44 -1.72
CA THR A 53 -8.46 25.84 -1.59
C THR A 53 -8.63 26.28 -0.15
N ILE A 54 -7.63 26.95 0.42
CA ILE A 54 -7.71 27.52 1.77
C ILE A 54 -7.68 29.04 1.61
N ASN A 55 -8.74 29.72 2.04
CA ASN A 55 -8.92 31.17 1.86
C ASN A 55 -8.72 31.63 0.40
N GLY A 56 -9.20 30.84 -0.56
CA GLY A 56 -9.08 31.13 -2.00
C GLY A 56 -7.71 30.80 -2.62
N VAL A 57 -6.75 30.30 -1.84
CA VAL A 57 -5.44 29.90 -2.33
C VAL A 57 -5.42 28.39 -2.59
N PRO A 58 -4.99 27.92 -3.77
CA PRO A 58 -4.83 26.49 -4.05
C PRO A 58 -3.94 25.81 -3.00
N SER A 59 -4.38 24.65 -2.51
CA SER A 59 -3.65 23.86 -1.53
C SER A 59 -3.71 22.37 -1.89
N ILE A 60 -3.14 21.53 -1.04
CA ILE A 60 -3.00 20.09 -1.28
C ILE A 60 -4.16 19.36 -0.60
N LEU A 61 -4.89 18.55 -1.36
CA LEU A 61 -5.83 17.55 -0.83
C LEU A 61 -5.04 16.42 -0.16
N LYS A 62 -5.18 16.30 1.17
CA LYS A 62 -4.52 15.24 1.96
C LYS A 62 -5.45 14.05 2.12
N ILE A 63 -4.98 12.86 1.73
CA ILE A 63 -5.73 11.61 1.84
C ILE A 63 -4.94 10.66 2.74
N TYR A 64 -5.52 10.33 3.88
CA TYR A 64 -4.93 9.43 4.87
C TYR A 64 -5.43 8.01 4.66
N LEU A 65 -4.50 7.09 4.47
CA LEU A 65 -4.75 5.68 4.14
C LEU A 65 -4.07 4.72 5.13
N GLN A 66 -3.73 5.18 6.34
CA GLN A 66 -3.11 4.35 7.38
C GLN A 66 -3.82 3.00 7.49
N ASP A 67 -3.06 1.91 7.58
CA ASP A 67 -3.57 0.54 7.68
C ASP A 67 -4.62 0.16 6.62
N ASN A 68 -4.36 0.55 5.36
CA ASN A 68 -5.05 0.03 4.19
C ASN A 68 -4.10 -0.81 3.31
N PRO A 69 -4.55 -1.96 2.77
CA PRO A 69 -3.75 -2.83 1.92
C PRO A 69 -3.14 -2.16 0.68
N VAL A 70 -3.77 -1.11 0.12
CA VAL A 70 -3.26 -0.39 -1.05
C VAL A 70 -1.86 0.20 -0.83
N LEU A 71 -1.51 0.52 0.41
CA LEU A 71 -0.16 1.01 0.75
C LEU A 71 0.94 -0.06 0.56
N CYS A 72 0.56 -1.31 0.37
CA CYS A 72 1.46 -2.43 0.07
C CYS A 72 1.59 -2.72 -1.43
N ASP A 73 0.86 -2.03 -2.31
CA ASP A 73 1.02 -2.18 -3.77
C ASP A 73 2.30 -1.46 -4.21
N GLU A 74 3.24 -2.21 -4.80
CA GLU A 74 4.52 -1.68 -5.31
C GLU A 74 4.33 -0.59 -6.37
N ARG A 75 3.21 -0.61 -7.10
CA ARG A 75 2.88 0.36 -8.16
C ARG A 75 2.29 1.66 -7.60
N LEU A 76 1.97 1.72 -6.31
CA LEU A 76 1.40 2.91 -5.69
C LEU A 76 2.31 4.14 -5.84
N TYR A 77 3.62 3.93 -5.91
CA TYR A 77 4.60 5.00 -6.08
C TYR A 77 4.41 5.82 -7.37
N GLU A 78 4.10 5.15 -8.48
CA GLU A 78 3.82 5.82 -9.76
C GLU A 78 2.56 6.68 -9.65
N LEU A 79 1.52 6.14 -9.02
CA LEU A 79 0.27 6.86 -8.78
C LEU A 79 0.47 8.09 -7.88
N MET A 80 1.28 7.99 -6.83
CA MET A 80 1.58 9.12 -5.94
C MET A 80 2.17 10.32 -6.71
N THR A 81 2.99 10.06 -7.73
CA THR A 81 3.57 11.12 -8.58
C THR A 81 2.48 11.83 -9.39
N ILE A 82 1.56 11.06 -9.99
CA ILE A 82 0.42 11.59 -10.74
C ILE A 82 -0.48 12.41 -9.82
N LEU A 83 -0.82 11.89 -8.64
CA LEU A 83 -1.64 12.59 -7.66
C LEU A 83 -0.98 13.90 -7.19
N GLY A 84 0.34 13.91 -7.03
CA GLY A 84 1.10 15.13 -6.73
C GLY A 84 0.91 16.23 -7.77
N SER A 85 0.90 15.89 -9.06
CA SER A 85 0.61 16.85 -10.15
C SER A 85 -0.83 17.38 -10.13
N LEU A 86 -1.74 16.67 -9.46
CA LEU A 86 -3.14 17.04 -9.25
C LEU A 86 -3.38 17.75 -7.92
N ASN A 87 -2.32 18.21 -7.22
CA ASN A 87 -2.37 18.79 -5.88
C ASN A 87 -3.05 17.87 -4.85
N ALA A 88 -2.80 16.57 -4.93
CA ALA A 88 -3.24 15.58 -3.96
C ALA A 88 -2.05 14.80 -3.40
N ARG A 89 -2.15 14.39 -2.14
CA ARG A 89 -1.10 13.60 -1.48
C ARG A 89 -1.73 12.48 -0.67
N LEU A 90 -1.29 11.25 -0.98
CA LEU A 90 -1.55 10.08 -0.15
C LEU A 90 -0.54 10.04 1.00
N SER A 91 -0.98 9.61 2.18
CA SER A 91 -0.11 9.42 3.35
C SER A 91 -0.62 8.29 4.23
N GLY A 92 0.30 7.62 4.91
CA GLY A 92 0.00 6.50 5.80
C GLY A 92 1.06 5.43 5.72
N VAL A 93 1.00 4.49 6.65
CA VAL A 93 1.80 3.27 6.68
C VAL A 93 0.82 2.10 6.83
N SER A 94 1.12 0.96 6.26
CA SER A 94 0.37 -0.27 6.51
C SER A 94 1.33 -1.38 6.85
N THR A 95 0.89 -2.32 7.70
CA THR A 95 1.63 -3.56 7.91
C THR A 95 1.44 -4.45 6.69
N CYS A 96 2.49 -4.58 5.88
CA CYS A 96 2.45 -5.41 4.69
C CYS A 96 2.93 -6.82 5.03
N VAL A 97 2.10 -7.82 4.71
CA VAL A 97 2.56 -9.22 4.74
C VAL A 97 3.47 -9.37 3.53
N ALA A 98 4.76 -9.56 3.77
CA ALA A 98 5.64 -10.04 2.73
C ALA A 98 5.02 -11.35 2.23
N THR A 99 4.63 -11.41 0.95
CA THR A 99 4.35 -12.69 0.32
C THR A 99 5.55 -13.55 0.63
N GLN A 100 5.36 -14.65 1.36
CA GLN A 100 6.41 -15.63 1.49
C GLN A 100 6.76 -15.98 0.05
N THR A 101 7.91 -15.51 -0.42
CA THR A 101 8.51 -16.04 -1.62
C THR A 101 8.60 -17.53 -1.29
N SER A 102 7.73 -18.34 -1.89
CA SER A 102 7.98 -19.76 -1.97
C SER A 102 9.38 -19.81 -2.56
N ALA A 103 10.38 -20.07 -1.72
CA ALA A 103 11.75 -20.17 -2.16
C ALA A 103 11.71 -21.04 -3.42
N PRO A 104 12.28 -20.58 -4.54
CA PRO A 104 12.28 -21.40 -5.73
C PRO A 104 12.89 -22.74 -5.32
N VAL A 105 12.39 -23.78 -5.98
CA VAL A 105 12.61 -25.24 -5.81
C VAL A 105 14.07 -25.69 -5.55
N LEU A 106 15.04 -24.78 -5.52
CA LEU A 106 16.45 -24.94 -5.21
C LEU A 106 16.77 -25.55 -3.83
N MET A 107 15.93 -25.34 -2.80
CA MET A 107 16.16 -26.01 -1.48
C MET A 107 15.83 -27.50 -1.50
N ARG A 108 15.19 -28.03 -2.56
CA ARG A 108 15.05 -29.48 -2.76
C ARG A 108 16.26 -30.08 -3.48
N ALA A 109 16.95 -29.30 -4.33
CA ALA A 109 18.08 -29.78 -5.11
C ALA A 109 19.40 -29.95 -4.32
N LEU A 110 19.52 -29.35 -3.14
CA LEU A 110 20.72 -29.50 -2.29
C LEU A 110 20.67 -30.72 -1.35
N ASN A 111 19.55 -31.44 -1.29
CA ASN A 111 19.45 -32.69 -0.53
C ASN A 111 19.75 -33.96 -1.36
N ASP A 112 19.88 -33.83 -2.69
CA ASP A 112 20.11 -34.97 -3.59
C ASP A 112 21.60 -35.19 -3.95
N ILE A 113 22.53 -34.50 -3.26
CA ILE A 113 23.98 -34.67 -3.45
C ILE A 113 24.64 -35.05 -2.12
N VAL A 114 24.27 -36.22 -1.59
CA VAL A 114 25.15 -36.98 -0.71
C VAL A 114 25.20 -38.40 -1.28
N PRO A 115 26.30 -38.80 -1.95
CA PRO A 115 26.53 -40.21 -2.21
C PRO A 115 26.79 -40.88 -0.85
N ASP A 116 25.88 -41.78 -0.49
CA ASP A 116 25.98 -42.70 0.63
C ASP A 116 27.33 -43.44 0.56
N THR A 117 28.31 -42.95 1.32
CA THR A 117 29.58 -43.65 1.53
C THR A 117 29.81 -43.72 3.03
N PRO A 118 29.95 -44.93 3.60
CA PRO A 118 30.16 -45.07 5.04
C PRO A 118 31.55 -44.55 5.40
N VAL A 119 31.60 -43.55 6.28
CA VAL A 119 32.85 -43.02 6.85
C VAL A 119 33.38 -44.03 7.86
N LEU A 120 34.46 -44.75 7.49
CA LEU A 120 35.26 -45.54 8.43
C LEU A 120 36.09 -44.58 9.30
N VAL A 121 35.66 -44.38 10.55
CA VAL A 121 36.43 -43.65 11.56
C VAL A 121 37.39 -44.64 12.23
N VAL A 122 38.67 -44.61 11.86
CA VAL A 122 39.73 -45.29 12.62
C VAL A 122 40.22 -44.35 13.73
N THR A 123 39.84 -44.65 14.96
CA THR A 123 40.44 -44.05 16.15
C THR A 123 41.65 -44.88 16.57
N GLN A 124 42.85 -44.28 16.60
CA GLN A 124 43.92 -44.74 17.49
C GLN A 124 44.29 -43.61 18.44
N LEU A 125 43.98 -43.86 19.73
CA LEU A 125 44.50 -43.13 20.88
C LEU A 125 45.97 -43.54 21.11
N GLY A 126 46.76 -42.58 21.59
CA GLY A 126 48.21 -42.56 21.58
C GLY A 126 48.95 -43.46 22.56
N THR A 127 50.29 -43.29 22.54
CA THR A 127 51.16 -42.97 23.69
C THR A 127 52.38 -42.23 23.17
#